data_AF-A0A7C3CYS3-F1
#
_entry.id   AF-A0A7C3CYS3-F1
#
_cell.length_a   1.000
_cell.length_b   1.000
_cell.length_c   1.000
_cell.angle_alpha   90.00
_cell.angle_beta   90.00
_cell.angle_gamma   90.00
#
_symmetry.space_group_name_H-M   'P 1'
#
loop_
_entity.id
_entity.type
_entity.pdbx_description
1 polymer ?
#
loop_
_entity_poly.entity_id
_entity_poly.type
_entity_poly.pdbx_seq_one_letter_code
_entity_poly.pdbx_strand_id
1 'polypeptide(L)'
;MIPIEVLWMGLIALFGVIGLVRGLWRELGVTTILLLSLFALKMGQDLILNALTTRLPADTLSGLPNETIQAIYYISTVAFVTFIAYQGITLVFPIKQQTGPLKWLFGYLGGLVNGYLIVGTAWDVSSQADYFGLKVPLGSTGQAIQISDYLTKLHAAVTRFLPVTLLNANDFIPYFFLALGMILLLAIILK
;
A
#
# COMPACT_ATOMS: atom_id res chain seq x y z
N MET A 1 11.19 16.01 17.20
CA MET A 1 11.23 14.80 16.35
C MET A 1 10.08 14.89 15.37
N ILE A 2 10.29 14.48 14.13
CA ILE A 2 9.24 14.52 13.11
C ILE A 2 8.34 13.29 13.35
N PRO A 3 7.02 13.46 13.53
CA PRO A 3 6.11 12.33 13.68
C PRO A 3 6.18 11.40 12.47
N ILE A 4 6.14 10.08 12.69
CA ILE A 4 6.31 9.09 11.61
C ILE A 4 5.22 9.18 10.54
N GLU A 5 4.04 9.67 10.90
CA GLU A 5 2.92 9.95 10.02
C GLU A 5 3.31 10.95 8.92
N VAL A 6 4.16 11.94 9.25
CA VAL A 6 4.66 12.91 8.27
C VAL A 6 5.56 12.25 7.23
N LEU A 7 6.33 11.23 7.62
CA LEU A 7 7.13 10.44 6.69
C LEU A 7 6.21 9.66 5.74
N TRP A 8 5.20 8.96 6.25
CA TRP A 8 4.27 8.20 5.41
C TRP A 8 3.47 9.09 4.47
N MET A 9 2.92 10.20 4.97
CA MET A 9 2.21 11.17 4.13
C MET A 9 3.14 11.82 3.09
N GLY A 10 4.39 12.11 3.46
CA GLY A 10 5.41 12.62 2.55
C GLY A 10 5.72 11.63 1.42
N LEU A 11 5.81 10.34 1.74
CA LEU A 11 5.99 9.28 0.74
C LEU A 11 4.76 9.15 -0.19
N ILE A 12 3.54 9.24 0.33
CA ILE A 12 2.32 9.28 -0.50
C ILE A 12 2.34 10.51 -1.44
N ALA A 13 2.72 11.68 -0.92
CA ALA A 13 2.83 12.91 -1.71
C ALA A 13 3.90 12.79 -2.81
N LEU A 14 5.02 12.11 -2.54
CA LEU A 14 6.06 11.82 -3.52
C LEU A 14 5.52 11.00 -4.70
N PHE A 15 4.69 10.00 -4.43
CA PHE A 15 4.00 9.26 -5.50
C PHE A 15 3.06 10.15 -6.33
N GLY A 16 2.41 11.14 -5.69
CA GLY A 16 1.70 12.20 -6.41
C GLY A 16 2.60 12.95 -7.39
N VAL A 17 3.81 13.33 -6.97
CA VAL A 17 4.80 13.99 -7.83
C VAL A 17 5.27 13.07 -8.96
N ILE A 18 5.48 11.78 -8.70
CA ILE A 18 5.81 10.80 -9.74
C ILE A 18 4.68 10.73 -10.79
N GLY A 19 3.43 10.73 -10.33
CA GLY A 19 2.25 10.74 -11.19
C GLY A 19 2.13 11.97 -12.08
N LEU A 20 2.59 13.15 -11.63
CA LEU A 20 2.67 14.36 -12.48
C LEU A 20 3.49 14.13 -13.74
N VAL A 21 4.64 13.48 -13.58
CA VAL A 21 5.59 13.23 -14.66
C VAL A 21 5.10 12.10 -15.57
N ARG A 22 4.59 11.02 -14.96
CA ARG A 22 4.23 9.79 -15.65
C ARG A 22 2.85 9.85 -16.33
N GLY A 23 1.96 10.70 -15.81
CA GLY A 23 0.61 10.95 -16.33
C GLY A 23 -0.40 9.86 -15.95
N LEU A 24 -1.67 10.25 -15.85
CA LEU A 24 -2.77 9.41 -15.34
C LEU A 24 -2.84 8.01 -16.00
N TRP A 25 -2.47 7.89 -17.25
CA TRP A 25 -2.81 6.74 -18.09
C TRP A 25 -1.95 5.52 -17.81
N ARG A 26 -0.69 5.79 -17.45
CA ARG A 26 0.25 4.80 -16.95
C ARG A 26 -0.05 4.51 -15.49
N GLU A 27 -0.42 5.53 -14.72
CA GLU A 27 -0.80 5.38 -13.31
C GLU A 27 -2.04 4.50 -13.14
N LEU A 28 -3.07 4.65 -13.98
CA LEU A 28 -4.28 3.82 -13.95
C LEU A 28 -3.97 2.35 -14.20
N GLY A 29 -3.03 2.03 -15.10
CA GLY A 29 -2.59 0.65 -15.32
C GLY A 29 -1.99 0.03 -14.07
N VAL A 30 -1.17 0.80 -13.35
CA VAL A 30 -0.62 0.39 -12.05
C VAL A 30 -1.73 0.25 -11.02
N THR A 31 -2.66 1.21 -10.95
CA THR A 31 -3.80 1.16 -10.02
C THR A 31 -4.61 -0.12 -10.21
N THR A 32 -4.90 -0.51 -11.46
CA THR A 32 -5.62 -1.75 -11.77
C THR A 32 -4.91 -2.97 -11.18
N ILE A 33 -3.61 -3.10 -11.44
CA ILE A 33 -2.82 -4.24 -10.96
C ILE A 33 -2.77 -4.24 -9.42
N LEU A 34 -2.60 -3.08 -8.79
CA LEU A 34 -2.56 -2.95 -7.33
C LEU A 34 -3.91 -3.29 -6.68
N LEU A 35 -5.03 -2.83 -7.23
CA LEU A 35 -6.36 -3.14 -6.71
C LEU A 35 -6.64 -4.65 -6.78
N LEU A 36 -6.34 -5.28 -7.91
CA LEU A 36 -6.49 -6.73 -8.08
C LEU A 36 -5.56 -7.51 -7.15
N SER A 37 -4.33 -7.02 -6.97
CA SER A 37 -3.34 -7.66 -6.09
C SER A 37 -3.73 -7.53 -4.62
N LEU A 38 -4.20 -6.37 -4.17
CA LEU A 38 -4.70 -6.17 -2.80
C LEU A 38 -5.93 -7.04 -2.52
N PHE A 39 -6.82 -7.18 -3.50
CA PHE A 39 -7.93 -8.13 -3.40
C PHE A 39 -7.43 -9.58 -3.26
N ALA A 40 -6.51 -10.00 -4.14
CA ALA A 40 -5.94 -11.34 -4.09
C ALA A 40 -5.20 -11.61 -2.77
N LEU A 41 -4.45 -10.62 -2.27
CA LEU A 41 -3.79 -10.66 -0.96
C LEU A 41 -4.81 -10.86 0.16
N LYS A 42 -5.90 -10.08 0.15
CA LYS A 42 -6.95 -10.17 1.17
C LYS A 42 -7.66 -11.52 1.16
N MET A 43 -7.95 -12.10 0.00
CA MET A 43 -8.58 -13.42 -0.11
C MET A 43 -7.60 -14.57 0.19
N GLY A 44 -6.34 -14.41 -0.19
CA GLY A 44 -5.29 -15.41 -0.01
C GLY A 44 -4.66 -15.41 1.38
N GLN A 45 -4.92 -14.39 2.20
CA GLN A 45 -4.21 -14.19 3.46
C GLN A 45 -4.31 -15.41 4.38
N ASP A 46 -5.50 -15.97 4.60
CA ASP A 46 -5.70 -17.03 5.59
C ASP A 46 -5.06 -18.35 5.12
N LEU A 47 -5.15 -18.63 3.81
CA LEU A 47 -4.51 -19.79 3.19
C LEU A 47 -2.99 -19.72 3.34
N ILE A 48 -2.40 -18.55 3.09
CA ILE A 48 -0.96 -18.36 3.10
C ILE A 48 -0.42 -18.26 4.52
N LEU A 49 -1.12 -17.57 5.44
CA LEU A 49 -0.75 -17.54 6.85
C LEU A 49 -0.70 -18.95 7.43
N ASN A 50 -1.76 -19.74 7.21
CA ASN A 50 -1.82 -21.12 7.68
C ASN A 50 -0.73 -22.00 7.05
N ALA A 51 -0.46 -21.83 5.75
CA ALA A 51 0.62 -22.55 5.08
C ALA A 51 2.01 -22.19 5.62
N LEU A 52 2.24 -20.90 5.89
CA LEU A 52 3.52 -20.41 6.43
C LEU A 52 3.74 -20.88 7.87
N THR A 53 2.75 -20.73 8.75
CA THR A 53 2.88 -21.13 10.16
C THR A 53 3.00 -22.63 10.35
N THR A 54 2.41 -23.44 9.47
CA THR A 54 2.45 -24.91 9.55
C THR A 54 3.73 -25.51 8.94
N ARG A 55 4.33 -24.85 7.93
CA ARG A 55 5.48 -25.40 7.18
C ARG A 55 6.84 -24.83 7.57
N LEU A 56 6.88 -23.74 8.34
CA LEU A 56 8.13 -23.11 8.74
C LEU A 56 8.58 -23.59 10.13
N PRO A 57 9.86 -23.97 10.30
CA PRO A 57 10.40 -24.37 11.60
C PRO A 57 10.17 -23.30 12.66
N ALA A 58 9.81 -23.73 13.89
CA ALA A 58 9.56 -22.90 15.08
C ALA A 58 10.59 -21.78 15.26
N ASP A 59 11.83 -22.04 14.86
CA ASP A 59 13.00 -21.20 15.12
C ASP A 59 13.22 -20.11 14.06
N THR A 60 12.38 -20.03 13.01
CA THR A 60 12.60 -19.10 11.87
C THR A 60 11.53 -18.02 11.74
N LEU A 61 10.27 -18.41 11.59
CA LEU A 61 9.15 -17.49 11.29
C LEU A 61 7.93 -17.73 12.18
N SER A 62 7.76 -18.92 12.73
CA SER A 62 6.63 -19.28 13.62
C SER A 62 6.77 -18.75 15.05
N GLY A 63 7.92 -18.19 15.43
CA GLY A 63 8.11 -17.44 16.67
C GLY A 63 7.74 -15.95 16.58
N LEU A 64 7.44 -15.42 15.39
CA LEU A 64 7.04 -14.02 15.23
C LEU A 64 5.53 -13.84 15.48
N PRO A 65 5.10 -12.65 15.96
CA PRO A 65 3.68 -12.32 16.03
C PRO A 65 3.01 -12.45 14.66
N ASN A 66 1.75 -12.91 14.65
CA ASN A 66 1.01 -13.16 13.41
C ASN A 66 0.89 -11.89 12.55
N GLU A 67 0.76 -10.74 13.20
CA GLU A 67 0.68 -9.41 12.61
C GLU A 67 1.98 -9.06 11.87
N THR A 68 3.13 -9.49 12.40
CA THR A 68 4.44 -9.29 11.77
C THR A 68 4.57 -10.13 10.50
N ILE A 69 4.14 -11.38 10.54
CA ILE A 69 4.13 -12.28 9.37
C ILE A 69 3.22 -11.69 8.28
N GLN A 70 2.03 -11.24 8.66
CA GLN A 70 1.08 -10.59 7.76
C GLN A 70 1.70 -9.32 7.16
N ALA A 71 2.34 -8.47 7.97
CA ALA A 71 2.98 -7.25 7.48
C ALA A 71 4.09 -7.53 6.46
N ILE A 72 4.95 -8.52 6.72
CA ILE A 72 5.99 -8.94 5.77
C ILE A 72 5.37 -9.44 4.48
N TYR A 73 4.32 -10.27 4.56
CA TYR A 73 3.62 -10.80 3.39
C TYR A 73 3.02 -9.69 2.51
N TYR A 74 2.29 -8.75 3.11
CA TYR A 74 1.70 -7.62 2.38
C TYR A 74 2.78 -6.69 1.81
N ILE A 75 3.77 -6.27 2.60
CA ILE A 75 4.83 -5.34 2.15
C ILE A 75 5.64 -5.95 1.01
N SER A 76 6.12 -7.20 1.17
CA SER A 76 6.94 -7.85 0.15
C SER A 76 6.18 -8.06 -1.15
N THR A 77 4.92 -8.51 -1.09
CA THR A 77 4.10 -8.74 -2.28
C THR A 77 3.74 -7.42 -2.96
N VAL A 78 3.29 -6.41 -2.21
CA VAL A 78 2.96 -5.10 -2.78
C VAL A 78 4.20 -4.45 -3.37
N ALA A 79 5.37 -4.54 -2.73
CA ALA A 79 6.63 -4.03 -3.27
C ALA A 79 7.01 -4.74 -4.58
N PHE A 80 6.90 -6.07 -4.63
CA PHE A 80 7.18 -6.86 -5.83
C PHE A 80 6.23 -6.52 -6.99
N VAL A 81 4.92 -6.48 -6.71
CA VAL A 81 3.89 -6.10 -7.69
C VAL A 81 4.11 -4.68 -8.18
N THR A 82 4.39 -3.74 -7.26
CA THR A 82 4.69 -2.34 -7.59
C THR A 82 5.91 -2.27 -8.51
N PHE A 83 6.99 -2.98 -8.18
CA PHE A 83 8.19 -3.01 -9.00
C PHE A 83 7.87 -3.46 -10.43
N ILE A 84 7.16 -4.57 -10.60
CA ILE A 84 6.74 -5.08 -11.91
C ILE A 84 5.82 -4.08 -12.62
N ALA A 85 4.87 -3.48 -11.91
CA ALA A 85 3.92 -2.53 -12.49
C ALA A 85 4.59 -1.22 -12.93
N TYR A 86 5.70 -0.81 -12.30
CA TYR A 86 6.45 0.39 -12.67
C TYR A 86 7.53 0.14 -13.73
N GLN A 87 8.25 -0.98 -13.66
CA GLN A 87 9.35 -1.32 -14.57
C GLN A 87 8.93 -2.14 -15.79
N GLY A 88 7.83 -2.88 -15.68
CA GLY A 88 7.34 -3.78 -16.72
C GLY A 88 6.44 -3.10 -17.75
N ILE A 89 5.64 -3.93 -18.43
CA ILE A 89 4.67 -3.48 -19.42
C ILE A 89 3.51 -2.82 -18.68
N THR A 90 3.58 -1.51 -18.47
CA THR A 90 2.44 -0.75 -17.93
C THR A 90 1.29 -0.87 -18.90
N LEU A 91 0.12 -1.33 -18.43
CA LEU A 91 -1.11 -1.28 -19.21
C LEU A 91 -1.46 0.18 -19.48
N VAL A 92 -1.33 0.60 -20.74
CA VAL A 92 -1.60 1.99 -21.13
C VAL A 92 -3.06 2.11 -21.57
N PHE A 93 -3.83 2.88 -20.82
CA PHE A 93 -5.22 3.20 -21.19
C PHE A 93 -5.29 4.01 -22.49
N PRO A 94 -6.27 3.78 -23.38
CA PRO A 94 -6.53 4.61 -24.58
C PRO A 94 -7.38 5.83 -24.26
N ILE A 95 -6.92 6.68 -23.37
CA ILE A 95 -7.61 7.96 -23.27
C ILE A 95 -7.17 8.80 -24.51
N LYS A 96 -7.67 10.01 -24.72
CA LYS A 96 -7.16 10.94 -25.75
C LYS A 96 -6.07 11.83 -25.14
N GLN A 97 -4.87 11.89 -25.73
CA GLN A 97 -3.65 12.34 -25.02
C GLN A 97 -3.90 13.68 -24.37
N GLN A 98 -4.03 13.68 -23.04
CA GLN A 98 -4.39 14.90 -22.34
C GLN A 98 -3.15 15.78 -22.31
N THR A 99 -3.30 16.99 -22.84
CA THR A 99 -2.26 18.01 -22.86
C THR A 99 -2.61 19.14 -21.89
N GLY A 100 -1.60 19.87 -21.43
CA GLY A 100 -1.80 21.04 -20.56
C GLY A 100 -2.04 20.72 -19.07
N PRO A 101 -2.61 21.67 -18.30
CA PRO A 101 -2.73 21.59 -16.84
C PRO A 101 -3.56 20.40 -16.33
N LEU A 102 -4.54 19.95 -17.12
CA LEU A 102 -5.38 18.80 -16.78
C LEU A 102 -4.55 17.51 -16.69
N LYS A 103 -3.55 17.33 -17.57
CA LYS A 103 -2.61 16.20 -17.51
C LYS A 103 -1.92 16.13 -16.16
N TRP A 104 -1.48 17.28 -15.66
CA TRP A 104 -0.77 17.38 -14.39
C TRP A 104 -1.72 17.09 -13.24
N LEU A 105 -2.89 17.72 -13.19
CA LEU A 105 -3.86 17.48 -12.13
C LEU A 105 -4.24 15.99 -12.02
N PHE A 106 -4.61 15.36 -13.13
CA PHE A 106 -4.99 13.95 -13.11
C PHE A 106 -3.80 13.02 -12.88
N GLY A 107 -2.62 13.36 -13.40
CA GLY A 107 -1.38 12.64 -13.10
C GLY A 107 -1.08 12.64 -11.60
N TYR A 108 -1.20 13.80 -10.95
CA TYR A 108 -1.02 13.94 -9.52
C TYR A 108 -2.01 13.11 -8.71
N LEU A 109 -3.30 13.19 -9.05
CA LEU A 109 -4.34 12.39 -8.37
C LEU A 109 -4.12 10.89 -8.56
N GLY A 110 -3.76 10.45 -9.78
CA GLY A 110 -3.43 9.05 -10.05
C GLY A 110 -2.22 8.59 -9.24
N GLY A 111 -1.18 9.42 -9.17
CA GLY A 111 -0.01 9.19 -8.33
C GLY A 111 -0.36 9.10 -6.85
N LEU A 112 -1.20 9.99 -6.34
CA LEU A 112 -1.66 9.95 -4.94
C LEU A 112 -2.44 8.68 -4.63
N VAL A 113 -3.34 8.25 -5.52
CA VAL A 113 -4.07 6.99 -5.36
C VAL A 113 -3.10 5.81 -5.29
N ASN A 114 -2.11 5.76 -6.18
CA ASN A 114 -1.10 4.70 -6.16
C ASN A 114 -0.21 4.77 -4.91
N GLY A 115 0.20 5.96 -4.50
CA GLY A 115 0.92 6.18 -3.24
C GLY A 115 0.10 5.67 -2.05
N TYR A 116 -1.18 6.03 -1.99
CA TYR A 116 -2.10 5.53 -0.96
C TYR A 116 -2.20 4.00 -0.97
N LEU A 117 -2.35 3.35 -2.13
CA LEU A 117 -2.43 1.89 -2.21
C LEU A 117 -1.12 1.20 -1.83
N ILE A 118 0.04 1.75 -2.21
CA ILE A 118 1.35 1.14 -1.96
C ILE A 118 1.86 1.48 -0.57
N VAL A 119 2.14 2.78 -0.36
CA VAL A 119 2.72 3.32 0.87
C VAL A 119 1.70 3.23 2.00
N GLY A 120 0.42 3.50 1.72
CA GLY A 120 -0.62 3.35 2.73
C GLY A 120 -0.77 1.90 3.18
N THR A 121 -0.70 0.91 2.28
CA THR A 121 -0.69 -0.51 2.69
C THR A 121 0.51 -0.83 3.57
N ALA A 122 1.70 -0.37 3.19
CA ALA A 122 2.90 -0.58 3.98
C ALA A 122 2.82 0.08 5.37
N TRP A 123 2.31 1.31 5.44
CA TRP A 123 2.07 2.01 6.71
C TRP A 123 1.07 1.25 7.59
N ASP A 124 -0.04 0.81 7.01
CA ASP A 124 -1.12 0.13 7.72
C ASP A 124 -0.64 -1.13 8.41
N VAL A 125 -0.03 -2.04 7.65
CA VAL A 125 0.42 -3.32 8.19
C VAL A 125 1.64 -3.14 9.10
N SER A 126 2.48 -2.13 8.87
CA SER A 126 3.54 -1.78 9.82
C SER A 126 2.96 -1.28 11.14
N SER A 127 1.89 -0.48 11.11
CA SER A 127 1.21 -0.02 12.32
C SER A 127 0.54 -1.17 13.08
N GLN A 128 -0.03 -2.14 12.38
CA GLN A 128 -0.63 -3.33 13.00
C GLN A 128 0.43 -4.25 13.62
N ALA A 129 1.62 -4.32 13.00
CA ALA A 129 2.77 -5.08 13.50
C ALA A 129 3.63 -4.32 14.52
N ASP A 130 3.09 -3.28 15.17
CA ASP A 130 3.81 -2.48 16.17
C ASP A 130 5.15 -1.90 15.66
N TYR A 131 5.19 -1.55 14.37
CA TYR A 131 6.41 -1.15 13.65
C TYR A 131 7.56 -2.15 13.83
N PHE A 132 7.25 -3.44 13.87
CA PHE A 132 8.21 -4.54 14.09
C PHE A 132 9.00 -4.40 15.41
N GLY A 133 8.45 -3.69 16.40
CA GLY A 133 9.12 -3.38 17.66
C GLY A 133 10.34 -2.47 17.52
N LEU A 134 10.48 -1.76 16.39
CA LEU A 134 11.61 -0.89 16.11
C LEU A 134 11.68 0.26 17.13
N LYS A 135 12.88 0.45 17.68
CA LYS A 135 13.19 1.51 18.64
C LYS A 135 14.06 2.57 17.99
N VAL A 136 13.69 3.83 18.19
CA VAL A 136 14.43 4.99 17.67
C VAL A 136 14.90 5.87 18.82
N PRO A 137 16.10 6.49 18.71
CA PRO A 137 16.61 7.37 19.74
C PRO A 137 15.75 8.64 19.84
N LEU A 138 15.29 8.97 21.05
CA LEU A 138 14.49 10.16 21.33
C LEU A 138 15.40 11.33 21.73
N GLY A 139 15.32 12.42 20.95
CA GLY A 139 16.07 13.66 21.18
C GLY A 139 17.60 13.50 21.22
N SER A 140 18.27 14.37 21.95
CA SER A 140 19.72 14.27 22.22
C SER A 140 20.06 13.36 23.40
N THR A 141 19.06 12.80 24.08
CA THR A 141 19.20 11.98 25.29
C THR A 141 19.64 10.54 25.02
N GLY A 142 19.54 10.07 23.77
CA GLY A 142 19.96 8.71 23.39
C GLY A 142 19.09 7.56 23.89
N GLN A 143 18.00 7.84 24.62
CA GLN A 143 17.04 6.82 25.03
C GLN A 143 16.29 6.28 23.81
N ALA A 144 16.35 4.97 23.61
CA ALA A 144 15.64 4.28 22.54
C ALA A 144 14.20 3.98 22.99
N ILE A 145 13.23 4.49 22.25
CA ILE A 145 11.80 4.34 22.53
C ILE A 145 11.15 3.70 21.32
N GLN A 146 10.12 2.87 21.53
CA GLN A 146 9.40 2.25 20.44
C GLN A 146 8.63 3.30 19.65
N ILE A 147 8.57 3.13 18.33
CA ILE A 147 7.85 4.05 17.45
C ILE A 147 6.36 4.13 17.82
N SER A 148 5.78 3.01 18.24
CA SER A 148 4.39 2.89 18.65
C SER A 148 4.01 3.69 19.88
N ASP A 149 4.96 3.91 20.81
CA ASP A 149 4.75 4.72 22.01
C ASP A 149 4.61 6.22 21.70
N TYR A 150 4.98 6.65 20.49
CA TYR A 150 5.04 8.06 20.10
C TYR A 150 4.10 8.41 18.93
N LEU A 151 2.99 7.69 18.80
CA LEU A 151 1.98 7.93 17.77
C LEU A 151 1.06 9.10 18.15
N THR A 152 0.75 9.95 17.19
CA THR A 152 -0.10 11.12 17.40
C THR A 152 -1.59 10.81 17.23
N LYS A 153 -2.46 11.75 17.61
CA LYS A 153 -3.90 11.65 17.31
C LYS A 153 -4.18 11.59 15.80
N LEU A 154 -3.30 12.15 14.97
CA LEU A 154 -3.41 12.09 13.53
C LEU A 154 -3.25 10.65 13.03
N HIS A 155 -2.28 9.90 13.58
CA HIS A 155 -2.11 8.47 13.26
C HIS A 155 -3.40 7.71 13.47
N ALA A 156 -3.99 7.81 14.67
CA ALA A 156 -5.22 7.10 15.01
C ALA A 156 -6.42 7.50 14.14
N ALA A 157 -6.44 8.72 13.61
CA ALA A 157 -7.47 9.17 12.68
C ALA A 157 -7.25 8.62 11.26
N VAL A 158 -6.00 8.61 10.78
CA VAL A 158 -5.65 8.23 9.41
C VAL A 158 -5.64 6.71 9.21
N THR A 159 -5.15 5.94 10.19
CA THR A 159 -5.02 4.47 10.06
C THR A 159 -6.35 3.77 9.81
N ARG A 160 -7.46 4.33 10.29
CA ARG A 160 -8.82 3.83 10.03
C ARG A 160 -9.22 3.85 8.55
N PHE A 161 -8.57 4.71 7.77
CA PHE A 161 -8.80 4.88 6.34
C PHE A 161 -7.66 4.33 5.51
N LEU A 162 -6.70 3.60 6.08
CA LEU A 162 -5.64 2.97 5.31
C LEU A 162 -6.14 1.70 4.60
N PRO A 163 -5.47 1.26 3.51
CA PRO A 163 -6.05 0.28 2.60
C PRO A 163 -6.42 -1.07 3.22
N VAL A 164 -5.58 -1.63 4.09
CA VAL A 164 -5.80 -2.97 4.66
C VAL A 164 -6.87 -2.93 5.74
N THR A 165 -6.81 -1.93 6.61
CA THR A 165 -7.82 -1.64 7.63
C THR A 165 -9.17 -1.37 6.96
N LEU A 166 -9.21 -0.61 5.86
CA LEU A 166 -10.43 -0.35 5.11
C LEU A 166 -10.98 -1.62 4.43
N LEU A 167 -10.11 -2.47 3.87
CA LEU A 167 -10.49 -3.77 3.31
C LEU A 167 -11.01 -4.74 4.38
N ASN A 168 -10.57 -4.59 5.62
CA ASN A 168 -11.02 -5.38 6.77
C ASN A 168 -12.24 -4.79 7.47
N ALA A 169 -12.57 -3.51 7.24
CA ALA A 169 -13.65 -2.83 7.94
C ALA A 169 -15.04 -3.34 7.52
N ASN A 170 -15.18 -3.85 6.29
CA ASN A 170 -16.42 -4.39 5.76
C ASN A 170 -16.15 -5.39 4.63
N ASP A 171 -16.82 -6.54 4.65
CA ASP A 171 -16.74 -7.59 3.63
C ASP A 171 -17.05 -7.10 2.21
N PHE A 172 -17.79 -5.99 2.06
CA PHE A 172 -18.10 -5.40 0.76
C PHE A 172 -16.91 -4.73 0.06
N ILE A 173 -15.99 -4.12 0.83
CA ILE A 173 -14.91 -3.28 0.26
C ILE A 173 -13.94 -4.08 -0.64
N PRO A 174 -13.51 -5.30 -0.28
CA PRO A 174 -12.72 -6.14 -1.18
C PRO A 174 -13.39 -6.38 -2.53
N TYR A 175 -14.70 -6.67 -2.56
CA TYR A 175 -15.43 -6.87 -3.80
C TYR A 175 -15.58 -5.58 -4.61
N PHE A 176 -15.70 -4.44 -3.95
CA PHE A 176 -15.66 -3.14 -4.63
C PHE A 176 -14.31 -2.90 -5.32
N PHE A 177 -13.19 -3.22 -4.66
CA PHE A 177 -11.84 -3.10 -5.23
C PHE A 177 -11.67 -4.04 -6.44
N LEU A 178 -12.17 -5.28 -6.32
CA LEU A 178 -12.21 -6.22 -7.43
C LEU A 178 -13.05 -5.69 -8.59
N ALA A 179 -14.27 -5.23 -8.33
CA ALA A 179 -15.16 -4.71 -9.36
C ALA A 179 -14.54 -3.50 -10.09
N LEU A 180 -13.95 -2.57 -9.34
CA LEU A 180 -13.24 -1.43 -9.91
C LEU A 180 -12.03 -1.87 -10.75
N GLY A 181 -11.22 -2.79 -10.23
CA GLY A 181 -10.09 -3.37 -10.97
C GLY A 181 -10.53 -4.08 -12.25
N MET A 182 -11.63 -4.85 -12.20
CA MET A 182 -12.20 -5.54 -13.36
C MET A 182 -12.76 -4.57 -14.39
N ILE A 183 -13.47 -3.51 -13.98
CA ILE A 183 -13.96 -2.46 -14.89
C ILE A 183 -12.78 -1.79 -15.59
N LEU A 184 -11.74 -1.44 -14.85
CA LEU A 184 -10.53 -0.83 -15.40
C LEU A 184 -9.81 -1.78 -16.37
N LEU A 185 -9.72 -3.06 -16.04
CA LEU A 185 -9.12 -4.08 -16.91
C LEU A 185 -9.95 -4.31 -18.18
N LEU A 186 -11.28 -4.37 -18.07
CA LEU A 186 -12.18 -4.46 -19.22
C LEU A 186 -12.07 -3.23 -20.12
N ALA A 187 -11.95 -2.03 -19.55
CA ALA A 187 -11.73 -0.81 -20.33
C ALA A 187 -10.38 -0.80 -21.09
N ILE A 188 -9.40 -1.59 -20.64
CA ILE A 188 -8.15 -1.82 -21.39
C ILE A 188 -8.36 -2.86 -22.51
N ILE A 189 -9.13 -3.92 -22.26
CA ILE A 189 -9.31 -5.04 -23.21
C ILE A 189 -10.31 -4.72 -24.32
N LEU A 190 -11.41 -4.03 -24.02
CA LEU A 190 -12.53 -3.75 -24.94
C LEU A 190 -12.22 -2.65 -25.97
N LYS A 191 -10.95 -2.54 -26.37
CA LYS A 191 -10.47 -1.61 -27.40
C LYS A 191 -10.39 -2.29 -28.74
#